data_AF-A0A7J8DZV7-F1
#
_entry.id   AF-A0A7J8DZV7-F1
#
_cell.length_a   1.000
_cell.length_b   1.000
_cell.length_c   1.000
_cell.angle_alpha   90.00
_cell.angle_beta   90.00
_cell.angle_gamma   90.00
#
_symmetry.space_group_name_H-M   'P 1'
#
loop_
_entity.id
_entity.type
_entity.pdbx_description
1 polymer ?
#
loop_
_entity_poly.entity_id
_entity_poly.type
_entity_poly.pdbx_seq_one_letter_code
_entity_poly.pdbx_strand_id
1 'polypeptide(L)'
;MSFDTAKSKLSQNNFALGYKAADFQLHTHVNDGTEFGGSIYQKVNEKIETSINLAWTAGSNNTRFGIAAKYKLDCRTSLSAKVNNASLIGLGYTQTLRPGVKLTLSALVDGKNFNAGGHKVGLGFELEA
;
A
#
# COMPACT_ATOMS: atom_id res chain seq x y z
N MET A 1 -6.21 13.69 -15.87
CA MET A 1 -6.11 14.01 -17.31
C MET A 1 -4.97 14.98 -17.47
N SER A 2 -3.94 14.61 -18.22
CA SER A 2 -2.75 15.44 -18.43
C SER A 2 -2.59 15.71 -19.92
N PHE A 3 -2.43 16.98 -20.31
CA PHE A 3 -2.24 17.40 -21.69
C PHE A 3 -0.83 17.95 -21.87
N ASP A 4 -0.08 17.38 -22.80
CA ASP A 4 1.27 17.84 -23.11
C ASP A 4 1.18 18.90 -24.22
N THR A 5 1.42 20.16 -23.84
CA THR A 5 1.31 21.32 -24.74
C THR A 5 2.42 21.35 -25.79
N ALA A 6 3.55 20.67 -25.56
CA ALA A 6 4.66 20.60 -26.52
C ALA A 6 4.38 19.62 -27.66
N LYS A 7 3.63 18.54 -27.38
CA LYS A 7 3.24 17.52 -28.36
C LYS A 7 1.79 17.66 -28.84
N SER A 8 1.06 18.67 -28.35
CA SER A 8 -0.38 18.87 -28.59
C SER A 8 -1.20 17.58 -28.44
N LYS A 9 -0.81 16.73 -27.50
CA LYS A 9 -1.37 15.39 -27.32
C LYS A 9 -1.83 15.20 -25.89
N LEU A 10 -2.98 14.56 -25.75
CA LEU A 10 -3.45 14.10 -24.47
C LEU A 10 -2.53 12.97 -24.00
N SER A 11 -1.78 13.24 -22.93
CA SER A 11 -0.63 12.43 -22.50
C SER A 11 -1.03 11.35 -21.51
N GLN A 12 -2.06 11.60 -20.69
CA GLN A 12 -2.57 10.63 -19.72
C GLN A 12 -4.07 10.76 -19.47
N ASN A 13 -4.78 9.64 -19.65
CA ASN A 13 -6.17 9.46 -19.22
C ASN A 13 -6.21 8.54 -18.01
N ASN A 14 -6.77 9.00 -16.90
CA ASN A 14 -7.00 8.13 -15.75
C ASN A 14 -8.47 8.25 -15.35
N PHE A 15 -9.16 7.11 -15.33
CA PHE A 15 -10.54 7.01 -14.87
C PHE A 15 -10.56 6.21 -13.59
N ALA A 16 -11.18 6.74 -12.54
CA ALA A 16 -11.32 6.05 -11.28
C ALA A 16 -12.79 5.98 -10.88
N LEU A 17 -13.23 4.81 -10.46
CA LEU A 17 -14.55 4.52 -9.93
C LEU A 17 -14.37 3.98 -8.52
N GLY A 18 -14.86 4.72 -7.54
CA GLY A 18 -14.77 4.35 -6.13
C GLY A 18 -16.14 4.33 -5.48
N TYR A 19 -16.34 3.38 -4.58
CA TYR A 19 -17.47 3.31 -3.69
C TYR A 19 -16.98 3.36 -2.25
N LYS A 20 -17.46 4.31 -1.47
CA LYS A 20 -17.09 4.50 -0.07
C LYS A 20 -18.32 4.29 0.82
N ALA A 21 -18.28 3.23 1.62
CA ALA A 21 -19.17 3.04 2.76
C ALA A 21 -18.47 3.46 4.06
N ALA A 22 -19.17 3.29 5.20
CA ALA A 22 -18.61 3.59 6.52
C ALA A 22 -17.41 2.66 6.85
N ASP A 23 -17.55 1.36 6.58
CA ASP A 23 -16.57 0.33 6.99
C ASP A 23 -15.73 -0.22 5.85
N PHE A 24 -16.07 0.08 4.59
CA PHE A 24 -15.29 -0.36 3.44
C PHE A 24 -15.23 0.70 2.34
N GLN A 25 -14.13 0.70 1.59
CA GLN A 25 -13.93 1.54 0.43
C GLN A 25 -13.42 0.67 -0.70
N LEU A 26 -14.18 0.59 -1.78
CA LEU A 26 -13.74 0.00 -3.03
C LEU A 26 -13.24 1.13 -3.92
N HIS A 27 -12.07 0.98 -4.52
CA HIS A 27 -11.53 1.93 -5.47
C HIS A 27 -10.99 1.17 -6.66
N THR A 28 -11.52 1.41 -7.84
CA THR A 28 -11.04 0.87 -9.10
C THR A 28 -10.55 2.01 -9.96
N HIS A 29 -9.47 1.81 -10.71
CA HIS A 29 -8.99 2.79 -11.66
C HIS A 29 -8.45 2.12 -12.92
N VAL A 30 -8.50 2.85 -14.02
CA VAL A 30 -7.93 2.49 -15.30
C VAL A 30 -7.11 3.68 -15.82
N ASN A 31 -5.82 3.42 -16.05
CA ASN A 31 -4.88 4.36 -16.60
C ASN A 31 -4.61 4.00 -18.06
N ASP A 32 -4.90 4.94 -18.95
CA ASP A 32 -4.69 4.91 -20.40
C ASP A 32 -5.29 3.68 -21.11
N GLY A 33 -6.28 3.02 -20.49
CA GLY A 33 -6.86 1.78 -21.00
C GLY A 33 -5.91 0.56 -20.98
N THR A 34 -4.71 0.72 -20.44
CA THR A 34 -3.67 -0.31 -20.43
C THR A 34 -3.37 -0.82 -19.03
N GLU A 35 -3.47 0.02 -18.00
CA GLU A 35 -3.25 -0.38 -16.62
C GLU A 35 -4.56 -0.33 -15.85
N PHE A 36 -4.91 -1.45 -15.24
CA PHE A 36 -6.11 -1.60 -14.45
C PHE A 36 -5.71 -1.86 -13.00
N GLY A 37 -6.36 -1.18 -12.08
CA GLY A 37 -6.10 -1.29 -10.66
C GLY A 37 -7.39 -1.30 -9.85
N GLY A 38 -7.35 -2.01 -8.74
CA GLY A 38 -8.41 -2.13 -7.76
C GLY A 38 -7.81 -2.15 -6.37
N SER A 39 -8.43 -1.47 -5.42
CA SER A 39 -8.16 -1.62 -4.00
C SER A 39 -9.46 -1.71 -3.23
N ILE A 40 -9.41 -2.50 -2.18
CA ILE A 40 -10.48 -2.65 -1.21
C ILE A 40 -9.85 -2.32 0.12
N TYR A 41 -10.27 -1.22 0.73
CA TYR A 41 -9.96 -0.90 2.11
C TYR A 41 -11.14 -1.34 2.97
N GLN A 42 -10.87 -2.00 4.08
CA GLN A 42 -11.90 -2.45 5.01
C GLN A 42 -11.44 -2.16 6.44
N LYS A 43 -12.23 -1.38 7.16
CA LYS A 43 -12.08 -1.15 8.59
C LYS A 43 -12.88 -2.24 9.32
N VAL A 44 -12.20 -3.30 9.75
CA VAL A 44 -12.85 -4.43 10.43
C VAL A 44 -13.30 -4.02 11.83
N ASN A 45 -12.48 -3.21 12.52
CA ASN A 45 -12.82 -2.58 13.79
C ASN A 45 -11.94 -1.34 14.01
N GLU A 46 -12.05 -0.68 15.17
CA GLU A 46 -11.25 0.52 15.48
C GLU A 46 -9.73 0.26 15.56
N LYS A 47 -9.35 -0.99 15.82
CA LYS A 47 -7.96 -1.44 15.94
C LYS A 47 -7.43 -2.08 14.66
N ILE A 48 -8.27 -2.71 13.85
CA ILE A 48 -7.86 -3.50 12.69
C ILE A 48 -8.39 -2.89 11.41
N GLU A 49 -7.46 -2.56 10.52
CA GLU A 49 -7.72 -2.08 9.17
C GLU A 49 -7.04 -3.02 8.20
N THR A 50 -7.78 -3.54 7.23
CA THR A 50 -7.26 -4.39 6.16
C THR A 50 -7.38 -3.66 4.83
N SER A 51 -6.48 -3.98 3.92
CA SER A 51 -6.49 -3.46 2.58
C SER A 51 -6.01 -4.52 1.61
N ILE A 52 -6.69 -4.63 0.50
CA ILE A 52 -6.35 -5.52 -0.60
C ILE A 52 -6.13 -4.63 -1.80
N ASN A 53 -5.08 -4.88 -2.56
CA ASN A 53 -4.78 -4.19 -3.79
C ASN A 53 -4.52 -5.21 -4.89
N LEU A 54 -5.15 -5.00 -6.04
CA LEU A 54 -5.03 -5.78 -7.25
C LEU A 54 -4.66 -4.80 -8.36
N ALA A 55 -3.69 -5.13 -9.18
CA ALA A 55 -3.36 -4.37 -10.37
C ALA A 55 -2.87 -5.30 -11.46
N TRP A 56 -3.29 -5.05 -12.70
CA TRP A 56 -2.81 -5.79 -13.87
C TRP A 56 -2.67 -4.84 -15.04
N THR A 57 -1.85 -5.24 -16.01
CA THR A 57 -1.62 -4.47 -17.24
C THR A 57 -2.17 -5.29 -18.40
N ALA A 58 -3.08 -4.72 -19.18
CA ALA A 58 -3.59 -5.34 -20.40
C ALA A 58 -2.44 -5.65 -21.37
N GLY A 59 -2.45 -6.87 -21.90
CA GLY A 59 -1.37 -7.39 -22.75
C GLY A 59 -0.18 -7.98 -21.98
N SER A 60 -0.18 -7.95 -20.65
CA SER A 60 0.83 -8.61 -19.81
C SER A 60 0.19 -9.70 -18.95
N ASN A 61 0.84 -10.86 -18.81
CA ASN A 61 0.36 -11.94 -17.93
C ASN A 61 0.65 -11.67 -16.44
N ASN A 62 1.23 -10.52 -16.11
CA ASN A 62 1.69 -10.21 -14.77
C ASN A 62 0.61 -9.50 -13.95
N THR A 63 -0.03 -10.24 -13.04
CA THR A 63 -0.96 -9.68 -12.04
C THR A 63 -0.23 -9.38 -10.74
N ARG A 64 -0.35 -8.14 -10.26
CA ARG A 64 0.15 -7.69 -8.97
C ARG A 64 -0.99 -7.75 -7.97
N PHE A 65 -0.82 -8.51 -6.92
CA PHE A 65 -1.81 -8.64 -5.87
C PHE A 65 -1.12 -8.49 -4.51
N GLY A 66 -1.62 -7.59 -3.68
CA GLY A 66 -1.10 -7.31 -2.35
C GLY A 66 -2.19 -7.27 -1.31
N ILE A 67 -1.92 -7.87 -0.17
CA ILE A 67 -2.75 -7.76 1.04
C ILE A 67 -1.91 -6.99 2.05
N ALA A 68 -2.51 -6.00 2.69
CA ALA A 68 -1.92 -5.34 3.84
C ALA A 68 -2.93 -5.22 4.98
N ALA A 69 -2.46 -5.33 6.20
CA ALA A 69 -3.24 -5.17 7.40
C ALA A 69 -2.48 -4.27 8.36
N LYS A 70 -3.21 -3.41 9.06
CA LYS A 70 -2.72 -2.57 10.13
C LYS A 70 -3.49 -2.91 11.39
N TYR A 71 -2.75 -3.20 12.45
CA TYR A 71 -3.24 -3.58 13.75
C TYR A 71 -2.74 -2.57 14.79
N LYS A 72 -3.63 -1.73 15.30
CA LYS A 72 -3.36 -0.83 16.42
C LYS A 72 -3.47 -1.62 17.71
N LEU A 73 -2.33 -1.95 18.32
CA LEU A 73 -2.31 -2.58 19.64
C LEU A 73 -2.91 -1.64 20.68
N ASP A 74 -2.48 -0.38 20.62
CA ASP A 74 -2.79 0.67 21.58
C ASP A 74 -2.81 2.03 20.88
N CYS A 75 -3.25 3.08 21.58
CA CYS A 75 -3.18 4.47 21.10
C CYS A 75 -1.76 4.90 20.70
N ARG A 76 -0.72 4.28 21.26
CA ARG A 76 0.69 4.60 20.94
C ARG A 76 1.38 3.63 20.00
N THR A 77 0.81 2.44 19.76
CA THR A 77 1.50 1.35 19.07
C THR A 77 0.67 0.79 17.93
N SER A 78 1.27 0.74 16.74
CA SER A 78 0.66 0.19 15.53
C SER A 78 1.61 -0.80 14.85
N LEU A 79 1.11 -2.00 14.58
CA LEU A 79 1.75 -2.99 13.74
C LEU A 79 1.15 -2.91 12.34
N SER A 80 1.97 -3.04 11.30
CA SER A 80 1.55 -3.11 9.91
C SER A 80 2.20 -4.32 9.26
N ALA A 81 1.44 -5.12 8.54
CA ALA A 81 1.93 -6.24 7.78
C ALA A 81 1.44 -6.11 6.33
N LYS A 82 2.27 -6.44 5.37
CA LYS A 82 1.90 -6.50 3.96
C LYS A 82 2.53 -7.70 3.30
N VAL A 83 1.82 -8.32 2.37
CA VAL A 83 2.29 -9.45 1.57
C VAL A 83 1.86 -9.22 0.13
N ASN A 84 2.70 -9.56 -0.83
CA ASN A 84 2.37 -9.48 -2.27
C ASN A 84 2.65 -10.83 -2.96
N ASN A 85 1.99 -11.06 -4.10
CA ASN A 85 2.20 -12.19 -5.01
C ASN A 85 3.65 -12.35 -5.50
N ALA A 86 4.49 -11.32 -5.37
CA ALA A 86 5.94 -11.43 -5.56
C ALA A 86 6.67 -12.16 -4.41
N SER A 87 5.95 -12.73 -3.43
CA SER A 87 6.48 -13.33 -2.19
C SER A 87 7.22 -12.32 -1.30
N LEU A 88 6.93 -11.03 -1.43
CA LEU A 88 7.49 -9.99 -0.58
C LEU A 88 6.63 -9.82 0.66
N ILE A 89 7.23 -9.96 1.84
CA ILE A 89 6.60 -9.83 3.15
C ILE A 89 7.16 -8.57 3.81
N GLY A 90 6.33 -7.55 3.97
CA GLY A 90 6.66 -6.34 4.71
C GLY A 90 6.07 -6.37 6.12
N LEU A 91 6.87 -6.05 7.11
CA LEU A 91 6.48 -5.87 8.50
C LEU A 91 6.87 -4.46 8.93
N GLY A 92 6.02 -3.81 9.72
CA GLY A 92 6.23 -2.48 10.24
C GLY A 92 5.73 -2.39 11.66
N TYR A 93 6.52 -1.81 12.55
CA TYR A 93 6.18 -1.57 13.94
C TYR A 93 6.40 -0.10 14.24
N THR A 94 5.32 0.63 14.49
CA THR A 94 5.35 2.04 14.87
C THR A 94 5.00 2.16 16.34
N GLN A 95 5.87 2.83 17.10
CA GLN A 95 5.67 3.13 18.51
C GLN A 95 5.89 4.62 18.78
N THR A 96 4.90 5.23 19.42
CA THR A 96 4.97 6.60 19.90
C THR A 96 5.63 6.59 21.28
N LEU A 97 6.88 7.07 21.35
CA LEU A 97 7.66 7.10 22.59
C LEU A 97 7.21 8.24 23.51
N ARG A 98 6.92 9.40 22.91
CA ARG A 98 6.43 10.61 23.59
C ARG A 98 5.49 11.37 22.65
N PRO A 99 4.61 12.25 23.16
CA PRO A 99 3.91 13.20 22.29
C PRO A 99 4.94 13.94 21.40
N GLY A 100 4.72 13.93 20.09
CA GLY A 100 5.67 14.48 19.12
C GLY A 100 6.87 13.60 18.76
N VAL A 101 7.00 12.38 19.31
CA VAL A 101 8.11 11.46 18.97
C VAL A 101 7.57 10.08 18.60
N LYS A 102 7.66 9.72 17.32
CA LYS A 102 7.29 8.39 16.81
C LYS A 102 8.49 7.68 16.22
N LEU A 103 8.67 6.43 16.63
CA LEU A 103 9.68 5.52 16.10
C LEU A 103 8.97 4.46 15.25
N THR A 104 9.37 4.32 14.00
CA THR A 104 8.84 3.30 13.08
C THR A 104 9.97 2.38 12.66
N LEU A 105 9.92 1.11 13.04
CA LEU A 105 10.77 0.06 12.51
C LEU A 105 10.04 -0.62 11.36
N SER A 106 10.75 -0.95 10.29
CA SER A 106 10.20 -1.63 9.13
C SER A 106 11.18 -2.65 8.60
N ALA A 107 10.66 -3.78 8.13
CA ALA A 107 11.42 -4.84 7.50
C ALA A 107 10.65 -5.29 6.25
N LEU A 108 11.36 -5.56 5.16
CA LEU A 108 10.81 -6.11 3.94
C LEU A 108 11.66 -7.31 3.56
N VAL A 109 11.07 -8.48 3.74
CA VAL A 109 11.66 -9.79 3.56
C VAL A 109 11.25 -10.32 2.19
N ASP A 110 12.24 -10.74 1.41
CA ASP A 110 12.03 -11.43 0.14
C ASP A 110 11.87 -12.93 0.41
N GLY A 111 10.66 -13.45 0.25
CA GLY A 111 10.35 -14.85 0.53
C GLY A 111 10.93 -15.81 -0.50
N LYS A 112 11.24 -15.37 -1.73
CA LYS A 112 11.90 -16.22 -2.74
C LYS A 112 13.37 -16.42 -2.40
N ASN A 113 14.02 -15.40 -1.83
CA ASN A 113 15.43 -15.39 -1.46
C ASN A 113 15.62 -15.35 0.05
N PHE A 114 14.74 -16.00 0.82
CA PHE A 114 14.82 -16.00 2.28
C PHE A 114 16.20 -16.46 2.79
N ASN A 115 16.80 -17.45 2.12
CA ASN A 115 18.09 -18.01 2.50
C ASN A 115 19.30 -17.24 1.91
N ALA A 116 19.08 -16.41 0.88
CA ALA A 116 20.15 -15.70 0.17
C ALA A 116 20.28 -14.22 0.60
N GLY A 117 19.39 -13.74 1.47
CA GLY A 117 19.43 -12.38 2.01
C GLY A 117 18.73 -11.34 1.12
N GLY A 118 19.15 -10.07 1.19
CA GLY A 118 18.51 -8.97 0.47
C GLY A 118 17.29 -8.35 1.16
N HIS A 119 17.08 -8.68 2.43
CA HIS A 119 16.01 -8.08 3.25
C HIS A 119 16.32 -6.61 3.53
N LYS A 120 15.32 -5.76 3.31
CA LYS A 120 15.45 -4.32 3.61
C LYS A 120 14.96 -4.09 5.01
N VAL A 121 15.81 -3.51 5.86
CA VAL A 121 15.41 -3.01 7.17
C VAL A 121 15.47 -1.49 7.14
N GLY A 122 14.51 -0.84 7.76
CA GLY A 122 14.38 0.61 7.81
C GLY A 122 13.95 1.06 9.19
N LEU A 123 14.51 2.17 9.64
CA LEU A 123 14.12 2.84 10.87
C LEU A 123 13.76 4.28 10.52
N GLY A 124 12.55 4.67 10.87
CA GLY A 124 12.01 6.03 10.76
C GLY A 124 11.89 6.64 12.14
N PHE A 125 12.32 7.88 12.27
CA PHE A 125 12.13 8.67 13.48
C PHE A 125 11.40 9.95 13.07
N GLU A 126 10.18 10.11 13.55
CA GLU A 126 9.35 11.27 13.26
C GLU A 126 9.29 12.14 14.52
N LEU A 127 9.70 13.39 14.36
CA LEU A 127 9.70 14.43 15.38
C LEU A 127 8.70 15.51 14.96
N GLU A 128 7.68 15.71 15.76
CA GLU A 128 6.69 16.80 15.63
C GLU A 128 6.94 17.77 16.78
N ALA A 129 7.09 19.06 16.45
CA ALA A 129 7.43 20.13 17.39
C ALA A 129 6.18 20.72 18.06
#